data_AF-A0A5J9TSY9-F1
#
_entry.id   AF-A0A5J9TSY9-F1
#
_cell.length_a   1.000
_cell.length_b   1.000
_cell.length_c   1.000
_cell.angle_alpha   90.00
_cell.angle_beta   90.00
_cell.angle_gamma   90.00
#
_symmetry.space_group_name_H-M   'P 1'
#
loop_
_entity.id
_entity.type
_entity.pdbx_description
1 polymer ?
#
loop_
_entity_poly.entity_id
_entity_poly.type
_entity_poly.pdbx_seq_one_letter_code
_entity_poly.pdbx_strand_id
1 'polypeptide(L)'
;MTMKVTIPILVFVFAFNVFTTYQSCGEQDCHEEKELVMAKCIATITNHGPYAPPNLPCRQAVAASDMVCICRTLSHLDETSVSASKLVHLAKDCGKPVPVGSKCGSWTIPPPLSSPSQRNMHKRGARPCAAPTELLVGLRRKPKYLQPQA
;
A
#
# COMPACT_ATOMS: atom_id res chain seq x y z
N MET A 1 17.99 -34.27 -33.43
CA MET A 1 16.62 -34.59 -32.99
C MET A 1 16.29 -33.82 -31.70
N THR A 2 15.94 -32.54 -31.76
CA THR A 2 15.55 -31.80 -30.54
C THR A 2 14.39 -30.83 -30.77
N MET A 3 13.74 -30.85 -31.95
CA MET A 3 12.59 -29.97 -32.22
C MET A 3 11.35 -30.34 -31.41
N LYS A 4 11.18 -31.61 -31.02
CA LYS A 4 10.04 -32.09 -30.21
C LYS A 4 10.04 -31.57 -28.77
N VAL A 5 11.22 -31.28 -28.21
CA VAL A 5 11.37 -30.73 -26.85
C VAL A 5 11.53 -29.21 -26.86
N THR A 6 12.03 -28.65 -27.97
CA THR A 6 12.17 -27.19 -28.12
C THR A 6 10.81 -26.49 -28.23
N ILE A 7 9.83 -27.09 -28.91
CA ILE A 7 8.47 -26.52 -29.05
C ILE A 7 7.77 -26.34 -27.70
N PRO A 8 7.67 -27.35 -26.80
CA PRO A 8 7.02 -27.16 -25.50
C PRO A 8 7.78 -26.18 -24.60
N ILE A 9 9.11 -26.11 -24.70
CA ILE A 9 9.91 -25.11 -23.98
C ILE A 9 9.57 -23.69 -24.46
N LEU A 10 9.45 -23.46 -25.76
CA LEU A 10 9.08 -22.16 -26.32
C LEU A 10 7.67 -21.74 -25.90
N VAL A 11 6.71 -22.67 -25.89
CA VAL A 11 5.35 -22.41 -25.43
C VAL A 11 5.33 -22.07 -23.94
N PHE A 12 6.10 -22.78 -23.12
CA PHE A 12 6.20 -22.51 -21.69
C PHE A 12 6.81 -21.14 -21.38
N VAL A 13 7.89 -20.78 -22.08
CA VAL A 13 8.51 -19.44 -21.95
C VAL A 13 7.55 -18.35 -22.41
N PHE A 14 6.84 -18.54 -23.52
CA PHE A 14 5.84 -17.57 -23.99
C PHE A 14 4.71 -17.38 -22.99
N ALA A 15 4.16 -18.47 -22.45
CA ALA A 15 3.12 -18.45 -21.43
C ALA A 15 3.57 -17.75 -20.14
N PHE A 16 4.83 -17.93 -19.73
CA PHE A 16 5.38 -17.27 -18.54
C PHE A 16 5.60 -15.76 -18.74
N ASN A 17 6.05 -15.33 -19.93
CA ASN A 17 6.19 -13.90 -20.27
C ASN A 17 4.81 -13.22 -20.40
N VAL A 18 3.85 -13.92 -20.99
CA VAL A 18 2.43 -13.56 -20.98
C VAL A 18 1.99 -13.36 -19.53
N PHE A 19 2.06 -14.39 -18.67
CA PHE A 19 1.64 -14.31 -17.27
C PHE A 19 2.27 -13.17 -16.45
N THR A 20 3.57 -12.90 -16.63
CA THR A 20 4.27 -11.79 -15.95
C THR A 20 3.85 -10.41 -16.45
N THR A 21 3.41 -10.28 -17.70
CA THR A 21 2.90 -9.00 -18.25
C THR A 21 1.43 -8.74 -17.90
N TYR A 22 0.61 -9.78 -17.65
CA TYR A 22 -0.78 -9.59 -17.17
C TYR A 22 -0.87 -9.09 -15.72
N GLN A 23 0.20 -9.22 -14.90
CA GLN A 23 0.24 -8.65 -13.55
C GLN A 23 0.31 -7.10 -13.56
N SER A 24 0.34 -6.46 -14.73
CA SER A 24 0.37 -4.99 -14.87
C SER A 24 -1.01 -4.33 -15.02
N CYS A 25 -2.12 -5.08 -15.00
CA CYS A 25 -3.47 -4.49 -15.06
C CYS A 25 -4.55 -5.37 -14.40
N GLY A 26 -4.16 -6.20 -13.43
CA GLY A 26 -5.06 -6.68 -12.40
C GLY A 26 -4.95 -5.73 -11.21
N GLU A 27 -6.05 -5.45 -10.50
CA GLU A 27 -6.02 -4.78 -9.20
C GLU A 27 -4.92 -5.44 -8.36
N GLN A 28 -3.83 -4.72 -8.07
CA GLN A 28 -2.84 -5.22 -7.13
C GLN A 28 -3.53 -5.22 -5.77
N ASP A 29 -4.13 -6.35 -5.41
CA ASP A 29 -4.75 -6.50 -4.12
C ASP A 29 -3.68 -6.34 -3.04
N CYS A 30 -3.78 -5.28 -2.25
CA CYS A 30 -2.87 -4.98 -1.13
C CYS A 30 -3.08 -5.91 0.08
N HIS A 31 -3.51 -7.16 -0.14
CA HIS A 31 -3.75 -8.13 0.94
C HIS A 31 -2.47 -8.45 1.70
N GLU A 32 -1.36 -8.69 1.02
CA GLU A 32 -0.07 -8.98 1.68
C GLU A 32 0.41 -7.77 2.50
N GLU A 33 0.23 -6.57 1.96
CA GLU A 33 0.55 -5.33 2.66
C GLU A 33 -0.33 -5.10 3.88
N LYS A 34 -1.64 -5.38 3.76
CA LYS A 34 -2.61 -5.33 4.85
C LYS A 34 -2.18 -6.24 5.99
N GLU A 35 -1.90 -7.51 5.70
CA GLU A 35 -1.46 -8.50 6.69
C GLU A 35 -0.13 -8.09 7.34
N LEU A 36 0.81 -7.57 6.55
CA LEU A 36 2.10 -7.07 7.06
C LEU A 36 1.91 -5.89 8.03
N VAL A 37 1.10 -4.90 7.66
CA VAL A 37 0.79 -3.75 8.51
C VAL A 37 0.09 -4.22 9.78
N MET A 38 -0.90 -5.10 9.67
CA MET A 38 -1.60 -5.65 10.84
C MET A 38 -0.63 -6.37 11.78
N ALA A 39 0.21 -7.26 11.26
CA ALA A 39 1.17 -8.01 12.06
C ALA A 39 2.22 -7.11 12.74
N LYS A 40 2.75 -6.10 12.04
CA LYS A 40 3.82 -5.23 12.56
C LYS A 40 3.30 -4.08 13.43
N CYS A 41 2.07 -3.62 13.20
CA CYS A 41 1.50 -2.45 13.84
C CYS A 41 0.40 -2.76 14.85
N ILE A 42 0.13 -4.05 15.16
CA ILE A 42 -0.99 -4.46 16.02
C ILE A 42 -1.06 -3.69 17.35
N ALA A 43 0.09 -3.42 17.99
CA ALA A 43 0.16 -2.66 19.24
C ALA A 43 -0.34 -1.22 19.12
N THR A 44 -0.23 -0.62 17.93
CA THR A 44 -0.70 0.74 17.63
C THR A 44 -2.15 0.76 17.17
N ILE A 45 -2.56 -0.22 16.36
CA ILE A 45 -3.87 -0.22 15.70
C ILE A 45 -4.93 -1.08 16.40
N THR A 46 -4.59 -1.76 17.49
CA THR A 46 -5.54 -2.60 18.23
C THR A 46 -6.81 -1.84 18.63
N ASN A 47 -7.97 -2.51 18.61
CA ASN A 47 -9.25 -1.95 19.05
C ASN A 47 -9.17 -1.37 20.48
N HIS A 48 -8.48 -2.07 21.39
CA HIS A 48 -8.50 -1.73 22.81
C HIS A 48 -7.42 -0.69 23.20
N GLY A 49 -7.67 0.03 24.30
CA GLY A 49 -6.70 0.94 24.90
C GLY A 49 -6.42 2.23 24.12
N PRO A 50 -5.50 3.07 24.62
CA PRO A 50 -5.10 4.31 23.96
C PRO A 50 -4.25 4.05 22.70
N TYR A 51 -4.08 5.07 21.87
CA TYR A 51 -3.17 5.02 20.73
C TYR A 51 -1.71 4.99 21.22
N ALA A 52 -0.96 3.97 20.82
CA ALA A 52 0.46 3.85 21.11
C ALA A 52 1.29 4.20 19.88
N PRO A 53 2.34 5.04 20.01
CA PRO A 53 3.14 5.46 18.86
C PRO A 53 3.80 4.27 18.15
N PRO A 54 3.91 4.30 16.81
CA PRO A 54 4.42 3.17 16.05
C PRO A 54 5.95 3.01 16.18
N ASN A 55 6.37 1.75 16.33
CA ASN A 55 7.78 1.34 16.29
C ASN A 55 8.35 1.43 14.85
N LEU A 56 9.67 1.45 14.73
CA LEU A 56 10.38 1.52 13.44
C LEU A 56 9.90 0.48 12.39
N PRO A 57 9.78 -0.83 12.70
CA PRO A 57 9.31 -1.81 11.71
C PRO A 57 7.86 -1.55 11.25
N CYS A 58 7.00 -1.06 12.15
CA CYS A 58 5.65 -0.67 11.78
C CYS A 58 5.65 0.52 10.80
N ARG A 59 6.48 1.54 11.07
CA ARG A 59 6.62 2.69 10.16
C ARG A 59 7.14 2.29 8.78
N GLN A 60 8.09 1.36 8.73
CA GLN A 60 8.61 0.83 7.47
C GLN A 60 7.56 0.06 6.68
N ALA A 61 6.75 -0.77 7.35
CA ALA A 61 5.62 -1.45 6.72
C ALA A 61 4.64 -0.43 6.11
N VAL A 62 4.19 0.55 6.90
CA VAL A 62 3.30 1.61 6.41
C VAL A 62 3.93 2.42 5.27
N ALA A 63 5.24 2.70 5.34
CA ALA A 63 5.95 3.42 4.28
C ALA A 63 6.01 2.62 2.96
N ALA A 64 6.05 1.30 3.03
CA ALA A 64 6.03 0.42 1.86
C ALA A 64 4.62 0.17 1.32
N SER A 65 3.58 0.35 2.12
CA SER A 65 2.20 -0.02 1.77
C SER A 65 1.33 1.10 1.22
N ASP A 66 0.29 0.74 0.46
CA ASP A 66 -0.81 1.63 0.08
C ASP A 66 -1.91 1.61 1.15
N MET A 67 -1.87 2.62 2.03
CA MET A 67 -2.86 2.80 3.10
C MET A 67 -4.28 3.04 2.59
N VAL A 68 -4.45 3.59 1.37
CA VAL A 68 -5.78 3.78 0.78
C VAL A 68 -6.35 2.45 0.34
N CYS A 69 -5.55 1.60 -0.31
CA CYS A 69 -5.96 0.25 -0.67
C CYS A 69 -6.27 -0.59 0.58
N ILE A 70 -5.39 -0.56 1.59
CA ILE A 70 -5.59 -1.29 2.86
C ILE A 70 -6.92 -0.88 3.51
N CYS A 71 -7.23 0.41 3.54
CA CYS A 71 -8.49 0.91 4.06
C CYS A 71 -9.71 0.40 3.26
N ARG A 72 -9.60 0.22 1.94
CA ARG A 72 -10.69 -0.31 1.12
C ARG A 72 -10.91 -1.81 1.31
N THR A 73 -9.83 -2.57 1.55
CA THR A 73 -9.87 -4.03 1.72
C THR A 73 -10.02 -4.48 3.17
N LEU A 74 -10.13 -3.54 4.12
CA LEU A 74 -10.32 -3.82 5.54
C LEU A 74 -11.68 -4.48 5.79
N SER A 75 -11.65 -5.73 6.25
CA SER A 75 -12.87 -6.52 6.47
C SER A 75 -13.44 -6.35 7.89
N HIS A 76 -14.71 -6.72 8.08
CA HIS A 76 -15.32 -6.73 9.42
C HIS A 76 -14.59 -7.65 10.41
N LEU A 77 -13.99 -8.75 9.93
CA LEU A 77 -13.20 -9.64 10.76
C LEU A 77 -11.95 -8.94 11.27
N ASP A 78 -11.29 -8.16 10.42
CA ASP A 78 -10.14 -7.35 10.82
C ASP A 78 -10.54 -6.34 11.91
N GLU A 79 -11.68 -5.65 11.71
CA GLU A 79 -12.21 -4.64 12.65
C GLU A 79 -12.55 -5.17 14.04
N THR A 80 -12.66 -6.50 14.21
CA THR A 80 -12.80 -7.09 15.56
C THR A 80 -11.55 -6.89 16.42
N SER A 81 -10.38 -6.90 15.78
CA SER A 81 -9.07 -6.83 16.45
C SER A 81 -8.39 -5.47 16.27
N VAL A 82 -8.67 -4.76 15.17
CA VAL A 82 -8.07 -3.46 14.84
C VAL A 82 -9.11 -2.35 14.77
N SER A 83 -8.72 -1.14 15.13
CA SER A 83 -9.56 0.05 14.97
C SER A 83 -9.21 0.77 13.67
N ALA A 84 -10.17 0.87 12.76
CA ALA A 84 -10.03 1.66 11.53
C ALA A 84 -9.60 3.11 11.79
N SER A 85 -10.10 3.71 12.88
CA SER A 85 -9.74 5.08 13.27
C SER A 85 -8.26 5.23 13.66
N LYS A 86 -7.71 4.22 14.37
CA LYS A 86 -6.28 4.19 14.74
C LYS A 86 -5.40 3.89 13.53
N LEU A 87 -5.88 3.06 12.60
CA LEU A 87 -5.17 2.80 11.34
C LEU A 87 -5.02 4.07 10.50
N VAL A 88 -6.08 4.88 10.40
CA VAL A 88 -6.02 6.18 9.71
C VAL A 88 -5.12 7.17 10.44
N HIS A 89 -5.14 7.16 11.78
CA HIS A 89 -4.22 7.97 12.58
C HIS A 89 -2.75 7.57 12.33
N LEU A 90 -2.46 6.28 12.34
CA LEU A 90 -1.14 5.72 12.03
C LEU A 90 -0.68 6.11 10.62
N ALA A 91 -1.57 6.02 9.63
CA ALA A 91 -1.28 6.41 8.26
C ALA A 91 -0.85 7.88 8.18
N LYS A 92 -1.54 8.76 8.90
CA LYS A 92 -1.20 10.18 9.02
C LYS A 92 0.15 10.41 9.71
N ASP A 93 0.40 9.72 10.82
CA ASP A 93 1.67 9.84 11.57
C ASP A 93 2.89 9.38 10.76
N CYS A 94 2.69 8.39 9.88
CA CYS A 94 3.71 7.89 8.97
C CYS A 94 3.83 8.71 7.66
N GLY A 95 3.09 9.81 7.51
CA GLY A 95 3.16 10.67 6.33
C GLY A 95 2.43 10.12 5.10
N LYS A 96 1.54 9.13 5.26
CA LYS A 96 0.66 8.57 4.23
C LYS A 96 -0.82 8.78 4.59
N PRO A 97 -1.31 10.03 4.65
CA PRO A 97 -2.68 10.29 5.05
C PRO A 97 -3.68 9.71 4.05
N VAL A 98 -4.71 9.03 4.55
CA VAL A 98 -5.84 8.58 3.74
C VAL A 98 -6.79 9.78 3.50
N PRO A 99 -7.32 9.99 2.28
CA PRO A 99 -8.13 11.16 1.97
C PRO A 99 -9.41 11.24 2.81
N VAL A 100 -9.71 12.45 3.30
CA VAL A 100 -10.96 12.73 4.03
C VAL A 100 -12.19 12.35 3.20
N GLY A 101 -13.23 11.85 3.85
CA GLY A 101 -14.44 11.34 3.17
C GLY A 101 -14.28 9.94 2.55
N SER A 102 -13.07 9.39 2.49
CA SER A 102 -12.87 8.00 2.07
C SER A 102 -13.29 7.02 3.17
N LYS A 103 -13.65 5.80 2.77
CA LYS A 103 -13.95 4.69 3.68
C LYS A 103 -12.66 3.96 4.08
N CYS A 104 -12.58 3.56 5.34
CA CYS A 104 -11.59 2.65 5.87
C CYS A 104 -12.33 1.55 6.63
N GLY A 105 -12.56 0.41 5.98
CA GLY A 105 -13.54 -0.59 6.39
C GLY A 105 -14.94 0.03 6.48
N SER A 106 -15.57 -0.16 7.63
CA SER A 106 -16.87 0.40 7.99
C SER A 106 -16.80 1.87 8.40
N TRP A 107 -15.61 2.39 8.71
CA TRP A 107 -15.42 3.75 9.22
C TRP A 107 -15.23 4.76 8.09
N THR A 108 -15.84 5.94 8.23
CA THR A 108 -15.67 7.04 7.26
C THR A 108 -14.81 8.11 7.87
N ILE A 109 -13.77 8.54 7.15
CA ILE A 109 -12.83 9.54 7.65
C ILE A 109 -13.55 10.89 7.74
N PRO A 110 -13.76 11.44 8.95
CA PRO A 110 -14.44 12.71 9.11
C PRO A 110 -13.55 13.85 8.62
N PRO A 111 -14.15 14.98 8.18
CA PRO A 111 -13.39 16.18 7.93
C PRO A 111 -12.68 16.62 9.22
N PRO A 112 -11.48 17.23 9.12
CA PRO A 112 -10.79 17.75 10.30
C PRO A 112 -11.69 18.77 10.99
N LEU A 113 -11.93 18.56 12.29
CA LEU A 113 -12.64 19.52 13.13
C LEU A 113 -11.88 20.84 13.06
N SER A 114 -12.52 21.85 12.47
CA SER A 114 -11.93 23.17 12.25
C SER A 114 -11.84 23.94 13.56
N SER A 115 -10.86 23.59 14.39
CA SER A 115 -10.45 24.49 15.47
C SER A 115 -9.89 25.79 14.86
N PRO A 116 -10.14 26.98 15.46
CA PRO A 116 -9.73 28.27 14.91
C PRO A 116 -8.23 28.36 14.56
N SER A 117 -7.39 27.54 15.20
CA SER A 117 -5.94 27.49 15.03
C SER A 117 -5.48 26.89 13.68
N GLN A 118 -6.23 25.93 13.11
CA GLN A 118 -5.86 25.24 11.85
C GLN A 118 -6.14 26.06 10.58
N ARG A 119 -6.95 27.13 10.68
CA ARG A 119 -7.33 28.00 9.55
C ARG A 119 -6.12 28.70 8.90
N ASN A 120 -5.03 28.89 9.65
CA ASN A 120 -3.84 29.59 9.17
C ASN A 120 -2.83 28.70 8.40
N MET A 121 -2.96 27.36 8.45
CA MET A 121 -2.09 26.46 7.68
C MET A 121 -2.69 26.01 6.34
N HIS A 122 -4.01 25.91 6.23
CA HIS A 122 -4.69 25.46 4.99
C HIS A 122 -4.54 26.43 3.81
N LYS A 123 -4.11 27.68 4.03
CA LYS A 123 -3.89 28.66 2.95
C LYS A 123 -2.57 28.49 2.18
N ARG A 124 -1.68 27.57 2.56
CA ARG A 124 -0.29 27.54 2.03
C ARG A 124 0.15 26.34 1.21
N GLY A 125 -0.74 25.44 0.78
CA GLY A 125 -0.28 24.40 -0.15
C GLY A 125 -1.29 23.33 -0.50
N ALA A 126 -2.20 23.64 -1.41
CA ALA A 126 -2.79 22.63 -2.28
C ALA A 126 -1.99 22.66 -3.59
N ARG A 127 -1.06 21.72 -3.77
CA ARG A 127 -0.64 21.33 -5.13
C ARG A 127 -1.54 20.17 -5.54
N PRO A 128 -2.32 20.28 -6.61
CA PRO A 128 -3.02 19.13 -7.16
C PRO A 128 -1.99 18.10 -7.65
N CYS A 129 -2.27 16.82 -7.42
CA CYS A 129 -1.52 15.73 -8.05
C CYS A 129 -1.68 15.86 -9.56
N ALA A 130 -0.57 16.13 -10.26
CA ALA A 130 -0.50 16.00 -11.70
C ALA A 130 -0.59 14.53 -12.09
N ALA A 131 -1.48 14.21 -13.03
CA ALA A 131 -1.50 12.93 -13.71
C ALA A 131 -0.19 12.73 -14.48
N PRO A 132 0.45 11.55 -14.44
CA PRO A 132 1.54 11.26 -15.37
C PRO A 132 0.94 11.02 -16.76
N THR A 133 1.10 12.01 -17.63
CA THR A 133 1.03 11.82 -19.07
C THR A 133 2.20 10.93 -19.49
N GLU A 134 1.89 9.75 -20.02
CA GLU A 134 2.75 8.92 -20.86
C GLU A 134 3.53 9.78 -21.87
N LEU A 135 4.88 9.76 -21.83
CA LEU A 135 5.73 9.41 -22.99
C LEU A 135 7.25 9.54 -22.71
N LEU A 136 7.94 8.47 -23.11
CA LEU A 136 9.28 8.38 -23.72
C LEU A 136 10.56 8.31 -22.85
N VAL A 137 11.13 7.10 -22.94
CA VAL A 137 12.54 6.80 -23.32
C VAL A 137 13.59 6.77 -22.22
N GLY A 138 14.01 5.52 -21.91
CA GLY A 138 15.41 5.12 -22.04
C GLY A 138 16.39 5.61 -20.96
N LEU A 139 16.71 4.70 -20.03
CA LEU A 139 18.02 4.05 -19.92
C LEU A 139 18.34 3.66 -18.47
N ARG A 140 18.68 2.37 -18.32
CA ARG A 140 19.70 1.84 -17.40
C ARG A 140 19.54 2.21 -15.92
N ARG A 141 19.17 1.19 -15.13
CA ARG A 141 20.01 0.65 -14.04
C ARG A 141 19.51 -0.73 -13.64
N LYS A 142 20.35 -1.76 -13.88
CA LYS A 142 20.25 -3.06 -13.21
C LYS A 142 20.31 -2.84 -11.69
N PRO A 143 19.58 -3.65 -10.91
CA PRO A 143 20.09 -4.17 -9.65
C PRO A 143 20.58 -5.61 -9.85
N LYS A 144 21.79 -5.82 -9.36
CA LYS A 144 22.52 -7.07 -9.27
C LYS A 144 21.85 -7.92 -8.18
N TYR A 145 21.06 -8.93 -8.55
CA TYR A 145 20.61 -9.93 -7.57
C TYR A 145 21.80 -10.81 -7.23
N LEU A 146 22.30 -10.66 -6.00
CA LEU A 146 23.30 -11.55 -5.42
C LEU A 146 22.58 -12.83 -4.98
N GLN A 147 23.09 -13.93 -5.52
CA GLN A 147 22.72 -15.32 -5.31
C GLN A 147 22.67 -15.69 -3.81
N PRO A 148 21.71 -16.51 -3.34
CA PRO A 148 21.85 -17.20 -2.06
C PRO A 148 22.83 -18.38 -2.16
N GLN A 149 23.62 -18.53 -1.10
CA GLN A 149 24.56 -19.63 -0.84
C GLN A 149 23.82 -20.88 -0.33
N ALA A 150 24.49 -22.02 -0.53
CA ALA A 150 24.27 -23.39 -0.02
C ALA A 150 23.60 -24.34 -1.01
#